data_AF-A0AA36NK31-F1
#
_entry.id   AF-A0AA36NK31-F1
#
_cell.length_a   1.000
_cell.length_b   1.000
_cell.length_c   1.000
_cell.angle_alpha   90.00
_cell.angle_beta   90.00
_cell.angle_gamma   90.00
#
_symmetry.space_group_name_H-M   'P 1'
#
loop_
_entity.id
_entity.type
_entity.pdbx_description
1 polymer ?
#
loop_
_entity_poly.entity_id
_entity_poly.type
_entity_poly.pdbx_seq_one_letter_code
_entity_poly.pdbx_strand_id
1 'polypeptide(L)'
;EPRWKPPVEGETMGVMTYQEYAKENFGEELPGDFLDEYYTGGRVPSWEDNRRHRWGVQKLAAVVAAGRAVGIEPIKQVYPLEPRIALDHKALAKIGSDGFRYFGPMDIRYASNGFYGASLVERRMEGQRPQDMLAMLMTDSVFGAHLQQDASGQFQVDLRGLAKYAPIPGYAKLGGRAAFRLEGGLLRTVELEYNDTVYDNFTDPEVDAAYARNVRKGWRMAEAAFIASLLSMTNLVMHVKDLHLEIASAFQAVTVDAFAQRPKHPVRRLLDAFISRSVQATNDNMRLLFDFHAADFSLAPLPYQEQLKLIDDFIRAEPRNLADMDMERYGRLRHMDPEFSTKEAVVNSSSWGWRWHYRALTVQKLLVAYVDCFLGAEGLDAAAVEADSYLKDWWQRMIYHLPSLRRATEENPDWAEVELERASLVRAVSTIMLWVSWIHEDVGHSAAAYVWNPLYTPMCVPEDGVGVPLLSWAFNAMAYRGFVFLHRSTLLEEAPSFWFDGNADSRQCFEDFQEALRGLGESDVAFSECEKDGFYSCVGRVETAVSS
;
A
#
# COMPACT_ATOMS: atom_id res chain seq x y z
N GLU A 1 -1.81 -26.11 -13.09
CA GLU A 1 -1.86 -26.47 -11.66
C GLU A 1 -3.07 -25.79 -11.05
N PRO A 2 -3.75 -26.41 -10.06
CA PRO A 2 -4.81 -25.73 -9.32
C PRO A 2 -4.25 -24.47 -8.69
N ARG A 3 -5.03 -23.38 -8.74
CA ARG A 3 -4.62 -22.07 -8.23
C ARG A 3 -4.43 -22.09 -6.71
N TRP A 4 -5.34 -22.80 -6.04
CA TRP A 4 -5.33 -23.03 -4.62
C TRP A 4 -4.97 -24.49 -4.35
N LYS A 5 -4.02 -24.70 -3.46
CA LYS A 5 -3.67 -26.02 -2.95
C LYS A 5 -4.05 -26.06 -1.46
N PRO A 6 -4.60 -27.18 -0.96
CA PRO A 6 -4.96 -27.28 0.45
C PRO A 6 -3.69 -27.16 1.32
N PRO A 7 -3.80 -26.59 2.54
CA PRO A 7 -2.70 -26.60 3.50
C PRO A 7 -2.24 -28.02 3.83
N VAL A 8 -0.96 -28.19 4.14
CA VAL A 8 -0.35 -29.48 4.47
C VAL A 8 -0.22 -29.61 5.99
N GLU A 9 -0.71 -30.71 6.56
CA GLU A 9 -0.57 -30.99 7.99
C GLU A 9 0.91 -31.15 8.39
N GLY A 10 1.27 -30.51 9.50
CA GLY A 10 2.64 -30.48 10.04
C GLY A 10 3.57 -29.48 9.35
N GLU A 11 3.12 -28.76 8.33
CA GLU A 11 3.94 -27.74 7.68
C GLU A 11 4.01 -26.47 8.51
N THR A 12 5.23 -25.96 8.67
CA THR A 12 5.53 -24.68 9.32
C THR A 12 6.28 -23.77 8.36
N MET A 13 6.25 -22.47 8.57
CA MET A 13 7.05 -21.46 7.86
C MET A 13 8.30 -21.07 8.64
N GLY A 14 8.35 -21.35 9.94
CA GLY A 14 9.49 -21.01 10.78
C GLY A 14 9.57 -19.51 10.99
N VAL A 15 8.75 -18.98 11.89
CA VAL A 15 8.76 -17.56 12.26
C VAL A 15 10.16 -17.15 12.73
N MET A 16 10.71 -16.09 12.14
CA MET A 16 12.04 -15.55 12.45
C MET A 16 12.05 -14.04 12.22
N THR A 17 13.07 -13.32 12.70
CA THR A 17 13.16 -11.87 12.46
C THR A 17 13.62 -11.56 11.04
N TYR A 18 13.36 -10.35 10.55
CA TYR A 18 13.89 -9.93 9.25
C TYR A 18 15.42 -9.89 9.23
N GLN A 19 16.05 -9.55 10.35
CA GLN A 19 17.50 -9.54 10.46
C GLN A 19 18.08 -10.95 10.38
N GLU A 20 17.47 -11.94 11.04
CA GLU A 20 17.83 -13.35 10.90
C GLU A 20 17.63 -13.82 9.46
N TYR A 21 16.51 -13.46 8.84
CA TYR A 21 16.23 -13.79 7.45
C TYR A 21 17.30 -13.24 6.50
N ALA A 22 17.67 -11.96 6.64
CA ALA A 22 18.70 -11.32 5.83
C ALA A 22 20.08 -12.00 6.01
N LYS A 23 20.47 -12.32 7.25
CA LYS A 23 21.71 -13.07 7.54
C LYS A 23 21.75 -14.40 6.82
N GLU A 24 20.66 -15.17 6.90
CA GLU A 24 20.60 -16.52 6.32
C GLU A 24 20.50 -16.51 4.79
N ASN A 25 19.80 -15.54 4.19
CA ASN A 25 19.43 -15.58 2.77
C ASN A 25 20.23 -14.59 1.90
N PHE A 26 20.67 -13.47 2.46
CA PHE A 26 21.47 -12.45 1.76
C PHE A 26 22.95 -12.56 2.13
N GLY A 27 23.26 -13.13 3.30
CA GLY A 27 24.63 -13.22 3.82
C GLY A 27 25.15 -11.90 4.40
N GLU A 28 24.24 -10.99 4.73
CA GLU A 28 24.55 -9.65 5.26
C GLU A 28 23.56 -9.24 6.35
N GLU A 29 23.99 -8.28 7.16
CA GLU A 29 23.13 -7.58 8.10
C GLU A 29 22.59 -6.32 7.43
N LEU A 30 21.25 -6.18 7.40
CA LEU A 30 20.64 -4.95 6.93
C LEU A 30 20.82 -3.85 7.99
N PRO A 31 20.93 -2.57 7.58
CA PRO A 31 20.99 -1.48 8.52
C PRO A 31 19.61 -1.23 9.15
N GLY A 32 19.58 -1.10 10.47
CA GLY A 32 18.35 -0.90 11.26
C GLY A 32 18.13 -2.06 12.23
N ASP A 33 18.41 -1.82 13.50
CA ASP A 33 18.15 -2.75 14.61
C ASP A 33 16.65 -3.05 14.81
N PHE A 34 15.75 -2.19 14.31
CA PHE A 34 14.31 -2.48 14.32
C PHE A 34 13.98 -3.80 13.60
N LEU A 35 14.78 -4.26 12.63
CA LEU A 35 14.54 -5.52 11.92
C LEU A 35 14.68 -6.76 12.83
N ASP A 36 15.22 -6.62 14.04
CA ASP A 36 15.23 -7.66 15.07
C ASP A 36 13.88 -7.77 15.82
N GLU A 37 12.99 -6.79 15.70
CA GLU A 37 11.68 -6.76 16.37
C GLU A 37 10.51 -7.08 15.44
N TYR A 38 10.78 -7.30 14.14
CA TYR A 38 9.79 -7.56 13.10
C TYR A 38 10.02 -8.93 12.49
N TYR A 39 8.93 -9.62 12.17
CA TYR A 39 8.96 -11.07 11.90
C TYR A 39 8.48 -11.41 10.48
N THR A 40 9.06 -12.48 9.93
CA THR A 40 8.66 -13.11 8.67
C THR A 40 8.74 -14.63 8.82
N GLY A 41 8.39 -15.37 7.76
CA GLY A 41 8.64 -16.80 7.66
C GLY A 41 9.98 -17.09 6.97
N GLY A 42 10.77 -17.99 7.52
CA GLY A 42 12.04 -18.44 6.92
C GLY A 42 11.87 -19.24 5.63
N ARG A 43 10.68 -19.79 5.40
CA ARG A 43 10.35 -20.48 4.14
C ARG A 43 8.93 -20.19 3.67
N VAL A 44 8.77 -20.24 2.34
CA VAL A 44 7.47 -20.23 1.67
C VAL A 44 6.85 -21.64 1.78
N PRO A 45 5.58 -21.77 2.19
CA PRO A 45 4.95 -23.08 2.26
C PRO A 45 4.84 -23.74 0.88
N SER A 46 4.89 -25.07 0.85
CA SER A 46 4.94 -25.87 -0.37
C SER A 46 3.70 -25.72 -1.26
N TRP A 47 2.56 -25.36 -0.68
CA TRP A 47 1.31 -25.09 -1.41
C TRP A 47 1.31 -23.71 -2.11
N GLU A 48 2.26 -22.83 -1.81
CA GLU A 48 2.42 -21.51 -2.43
C GLU A 48 3.66 -21.35 -3.31
N ASP A 49 4.63 -22.27 -3.20
CA ASP A 49 5.91 -22.17 -3.90
C ASP A 49 5.75 -22.02 -5.42
N ASN A 50 5.96 -20.81 -5.92
CA ASN A 50 5.97 -20.50 -7.34
C ASN A 50 7.39 -20.61 -7.91
N ARG A 51 7.69 -21.77 -8.52
CA ARG A 51 8.99 -22.05 -9.17
C ARG A 51 9.39 -21.01 -10.22
N ARG A 52 8.44 -20.45 -10.96
CA ARG A 52 8.73 -19.45 -12.01
C ARG A 52 9.18 -18.13 -11.39
N HIS A 53 8.53 -17.72 -10.30
CA HIS A 53 8.91 -16.50 -9.59
C HIS A 53 10.30 -16.62 -8.97
N ARG A 54 10.56 -17.70 -8.23
CA ARG A 54 11.89 -17.99 -7.64
C ARG A 54 13.00 -17.93 -8.70
N TRP A 55 12.76 -18.52 -9.87
CA TRP A 55 13.73 -18.49 -10.97
C TRP A 55 13.95 -17.07 -11.53
N GLY A 56 12.91 -16.24 -11.59
CA GLY A 56 13.01 -14.83 -11.95
C GLY A 56 13.91 -14.04 -10.99
N VAL A 57 13.67 -14.17 -9.68
CA VAL A 57 14.49 -13.53 -8.64
C VAL A 57 15.95 -14.01 -8.70
N GLN A 58 16.19 -15.31 -8.89
CA GLN A 58 17.54 -15.86 -9.03
C GLN A 58 18.30 -15.30 -10.24
N LYS A 59 17.61 -15.08 -11.36
CA LYS A 59 18.22 -14.45 -12.54
C LYS A 59 18.61 -13.00 -12.27
N LEU A 60 17.75 -12.24 -11.61
CA LEU A 60 18.07 -10.87 -11.20
C LEU A 60 19.28 -10.87 -10.26
N ALA A 61 19.31 -11.77 -9.27
CA ALA A 61 20.45 -11.93 -8.36
C ALA A 61 21.76 -12.21 -9.12
N ALA A 62 21.73 -13.08 -10.13
CA ALA A 62 22.91 -13.38 -10.95
C ALA A 62 23.39 -12.16 -11.76
N VAL A 63 22.47 -11.35 -12.29
CA VAL A 63 22.82 -10.12 -13.02
C VAL A 63 23.43 -9.08 -12.08
N VAL A 64 22.84 -8.87 -10.90
CA VAL A 64 23.36 -7.95 -9.88
C VAL A 64 24.74 -8.38 -9.41
N ALA A 65 24.92 -9.67 -9.10
CA ALA A 65 26.21 -10.23 -8.70
C ALA A 65 27.27 -10.06 -9.80
N ALA A 66 26.92 -10.28 -11.07
CA ALA A 66 27.84 -10.07 -12.19
C ALA A 66 28.27 -8.61 -12.34
N GLY A 67 27.34 -7.66 -12.16
CA GLY A 67 27.65 -6.23 -12.13
C GLY A 67 28.62 -5.89 -10.99
N ARG A 68 28.31 -6.34 -9.77
CA ARG A 68 29.14 -6.10 -8.57
C ARG A 68 30.54 -6.69 -8.73
N ALA A 69 30.67 -7.86 -9.36
CA ALA A 69 31.96 -8.50 -9.62
C ALA A 69 32.90 -7.68 -10.53
N VAL A 70 32.36 -6.77 -11.35
CA VAL A 70 33.14 -5.83 -12.16
C VAL A 70 33.16 -4.41 -11.59
N GLY A 71 32.78 -4.25 -10.33
CA GLY A 71 32.76 -2.96 -9.62
C GLY A 71 31.60 -2.03 -9.99
N ILE A 72 30.56 -2.56 -10.64
CA ILE A 72 29.37 -1.81 -11.04
C ILE A 72 28.23 -2.14 -10.10
N GLU A 73 27.69 -1.13 -9.41
CA GLU A 73 26.40 -1.25 -8.73
C GLU A 73 25.29 -0.87 -9.73
N PRO A 74 24.46 -1.83 -10.22
CA PRO A 74 23.54 -1.57 -11.32
C PRO A 74 22.56 -0.42 -11.06
N ILE A 75 21.99 -0.32 -9.85
CA ILE A 75 21.02 0.75 -9.57
C ILE A 75 21.67 2.14 -9.64
N LYS A 76 22.94 2.26 -9.27
CA LYS A 76 23.65 3.55 -9.28
C LYS A 76 23.87 4.07 -10.69
N GLN A 77 23.70 3.23 -11.72
CA GLN A 77 23.68 3.66 -13.12
C GLN A 77 22.40 4.43 -13.48
N VAL A 78 21.36 4.39 -12.63
CA VAL A 78 20.09 5.14 -12.80
C VAL A 78 20.17 6.54 -12.16
N TYR A 79 21.15 6.79 -11.29
CA TYR A 79 21.34 8.07 -10.58
C TYR A 79 21.56 9.27 -11.51
N PRO A 80 22.30 9.16 -12.62
CA PRO A 80 22.46 10.28 -13.54
C PRO A 80 21.10 10.78 -14.06
N LEU A 81 20.87 12.08 -13.93
CA LEU A 81 19.64 12.73 -14.37
C LEU A 81 19.49 12.77 -15.91
N GLU A 82 20.60 12.64 -16.63
CA GLU A 82 20.61 12.67 -18.09
C GLU A 82 20.37 11.26 -18.68
N PRO A 83 19.52 11.13 -19.71
CA PRO A 83 18.80 12.20 -20.41
C PRO A 83 17.53 12.70 -19.70
N ARG A 84 17.22 13.99 -19.86
CA ARG A 84 15.97 14.61 -19.39
C ARG A 84 14.98 14.84 -20.52
N ILE A 85 13.71 14.52 -20.27
CA ILE A 85 12.61 14.78 -21.22
C ILE A 85 11.91 16.08 -20.82
N ALA A 86 11.46 16.83 -21.83
CA ALA A 86 10.57 17.96 -21.67
C ALA A 86 9.32 17.59 -20.85
N LEU A 87 8.69 18.58 -20.22
CA LEU A 87 7.40 18.46 -19.54
C LEU A 87 6.26 18.38 -20.58
N ASP A 88 6.42 17.49 -21.56
CA ASP A 88 5.50 17.24 -22.65
C ASP A 88 4.80 15.91 -22.43
N HIS A 89 3.52 16.02 -22.09
CA HIS A 89 2.67 14.87 -21.82
C HIS A 89 2.62 13.88 -22.99
N LYS A 90 2.47 14.37 -24.23
CA LYS A 90 2.33 13.50 -25.41
C LYS A 90 3.62 12.75 -25.69
N ALA A 91 4.76 13.39 -25.51
CA ALA A 91 6.06 12.76 -25.68
C ALA A 91 6.28 11.67 -24.62
N LEU A 92 5.99 11.96 -23.34
CA LEU A 92 6.14 11.02 -22.23
C LEU A 92 5.20 9.81 -22.38
N ALA A 93 3.91 10.05 -22.68
CA ALA A 93 2.95 8.97 -22.91
C ALA A 93 3.35 8.09 -24.11
N LYS A 94 3.87 8.70 -25.18
CA LYS A 94 4.37 7.96 -26.34
C LYS A 94 5.61 7.14 -26.00
N ILE A 95 6.58 7.69 -25.26
CA ILE A 95 7.80 6.97 -24.85
C ILE A 95 7.44 5.81 -23.93
N GLY A 96 6.51 6.02 -23.00
CA GLY A 96 5.94 4.97 -22.18
C GLY A 96 5.35 3.90 -23.09
N SER A 97 4.30 4.23 -23.85
CA SER A 97 3.63 3.27 -24.73
C SER A 97 4.59 2.50 -25.65
N ASP A 98 5.54 3.17 -26.31
CA ASP A 98 6.45 2.56 -27.28
C ASP A 98 7.57 1.74 -26.64
N GLY A 99 8.21 2.23 -25.56
CA GLY A 99 9.22 1.48 -24.82
C GLY A 99 8.66 0.18 -24.26
N PHE A 100 7.35 0.15 -24.03
CA PHE A 100 6.63 -0.96 -23.42
C PHE A 100 5.95 -1.92 -24.42
N ARG A 101 5.98 -1.64 -25.73
CA ARG A 101 5.46 -2.54 -26.80
C ARG A 101 6.25 -3.84 -26.95
N TYR A 102 7.47 -3.92 -26.43
CA TYR A 102 8.30 -5.13 -26.49
C TYR A 102 7.85 -6.25 -25.54
N PHE A 103 6.91 -5.97 -24.64
CA PHE A 103 6.31 -6.93 -23.71
C PHE A 103 4.97 -7.45 -24.28
N GLY A 104 4.64 -8.72 -24.02
CA GLY A 104 3.58 -9.45 -24.73
C GLY A 104 2.15 -9.05 -24.35
N PRO A 105 1.12 -9.58 -25.05
CA PRO A 105 -0.29 -9.22 -24.83
C PRO A 105 -0.82 -9.53 -23.42
N MET A 106 -0.24 -10.51 -22.73
CA MET A 106 -0.56 -10.84 -21.33
C MET A 106 -0.15 -9.74 -20.35
N ASP A 107 0.85 -8.91 -20.72
CA ASP A 107 1.42 -7.85 -19.88
C ASP A 107 0.64 -6.52 -19.97
N ILE A 108 -0.47 -6.50 -20.73
CA ILE A 108 -1.31 -5.32 -20.97
C ILE A 108 -2.51 -5.27 -20.00
N ARG A 109 -2.98 -6.42 -19.49
CA ARG A 109 -4.22 -6.47 -18.70
C ARG A 109 -4.14 -5.72 -17.37
N TYR A 110 -2.99 -5.71 -16.70
CA TYR A 110 -2.80 -5.06 -15.39
C TYR A 110 -2.11 -3.68 -15.48
N ALA A 111 -1.40 -3.39 -16.59
CA ALA A 111 -0.96 -2.03 -16.93
C ALA A 111 -2.14 -1.06 -17.15
N SER A 112 -3.36 -1.62 -17.31
CA SER A 112 -4.61 -0.88 -17.46
C SER A 112 -4.87 0.10 -16.32
N ASN A 113 -4.70 -0.28 -15.05
CA ASN A 113 -4.97 0.64 -13.92
C ASN A 113 -4.03 1.85 -13.94
N GLY A 114 -2.75 1.61 -14.23
CA GLY A 114 -1.75 2.67 -14.35
C GLY A 114 -2.01 3.62 -15.52
N PHE A 115 -2.29 3.08 -16.70
CA PHE A 115 -2.56 3.87 -17.91
C PHE A 115 -3.88 4.64 -17.81
N TYR A 116 -4.96 4.01 -17.35
CA TYR A 116 -6.26 4.68 -17.16
C TYR A 116 -6.20 5.74 -16.06
N GLY A 117 -5.51 5.45 -14.96
CA GLY A 117 -5.30 6.42 -13.89
C GLY A 117 -4.52 7.65 -14.36
N ALA A 118 -3.44 7.47 -15.13
CA ALA A 118 -2.71 8.60 -15.73
C ALA A 118 -3.61 9.47 -16.63
N SER A 119 -4.37 8.84 -17.53
CA SER A 119 -5.33 9.54 -18.40
C SER A 119 -6.46 10.24 -17.63
N LEU A 120 -6.82 9.75 -16.44
CA LEU A 120 -7.77 10.42 -15.56
C LEU A 120 -7.17 11.70 -14.96
N VAL A 121 -5.94 11.64 -14.43
CA VAL A 121 -5.22 12.83 -13.96
C VAL A 121 -5.22 13.90 -15.05
N GLU A 122 -4.85 13.50 -16.27
CA GLU A 122 -4.80 14.39 -17.43
C GLU A 122 -6.16 15.03 -17.73
N ARG A 123 -7.21 14.23 -17.90
CA ARG A 123 -8.56 14.74 -18.24
C ARG A 123 -9.07 15.73 -17.19
N ARG A 124 -8.83 15.45 -15.90
CA ARG A 124 -9.28 16.34 -14.81
C ARG A 124 -8.49 17.64 -14.79
N MET A 125 -7.19 17.59 -15.07
CA MET A 125 -6.33 18.77 -15.19
C MET A 125 -6.60 19.59 -16.46
N GLU A 126 -6.95 18.96 -17.57
CA GLU A 126 -7.25 19.68 -18.82
C GLU A 126 -8.67 20.25 -18.86
N GLY A 127 -9.65 19.58 -18.24
CA GLY A 127 -11.07 19.86 -18.46
C GLY A 127 -11.82 20.55 -17.32
N GLN A 128 -11.59 20.18 -16.06
CA GLN A 128 -12.52 20.53 -14.97
C GLN A 128 -11.90 21.38 -13.85
N ARG A 129 -10.60 21.21 -13.53
CA ARG A 129 -9.93 21.94 -12.43
C ARG A 129 -8.42 22.10 -12.69
N PRO A 130 -7.99 22.96 -13.63
CA PRO A 130 -6.59 23.03 -14.08
C PRO A 130 -5.56 23.50 -13.03
N GLN A 131 -5.96 23.82 -11.79
CA GLN A 131 -5.10 24.51 -10.82
C GLN A 131 -5.03 23.89 -9.42
N ASP A 132 -5.67 22.75 -9.15
CA ASP A 132 -5.72 22.20 -7.79
C ASP A 132 -5.55 20.67 -7.74
N MET A 133 -4.35 20.22 -8.13
CA MET A 133 -3.97 18.81 -8.15
C MET A 133 -4.01 18.20 -6.75
N LEU A 134 -3.47 18.90 -5.75
CA LEU A 134 -3.38 18.38 -4.39
C LEU A 134 -4.76 18.11 -3.78
N ALA A 135 -5.73 19.04 -3.88
CA ALA A 135 -7.05 18.80 -3.33
C ALA A 135 -7.79 17.66 -4.05
N MET A 136 -7.59 17.52 -5.37
CA MET A 136 -8.11 16.38 -6.13
C MET A 136 -7.50 15.06 -5.61
N LEU A 137 -6.18 15.00 -5.44
CA LEU A 137 -5.51 13.80 -4.92
C LEU A 137 -5.93 13.46 -3.49
N MET A 138 -6.12 14.46 -2.61
CA MET A 138 -6.64 14.22 -1.25
C MET A 138 -8.07 13.66 -1.25
N THR A 139 -8.85 13.96 -2.29
CA THR A 139 -10.25 13.52 -2.42
C THR A 139 -10.35 12.13 -3.02
N ASP A 140 -9.66 11.91 -4.14
CA ASP A 140 -9.93 10.80 -5.04
C ASP A 140 -8.83 9.73 -5.07
N SER A 141 -7.83 9.84 -4.18
CA SER A 141 -6.66 8.99 -4.17
C SER A 141 -6.30 8.50 -2.76
N VAL A 142 -5.40 7.52 -2.67
CA VAL A 142 -4.90 7.00 -1.39
C VAL A 142 -4.21 8.07 -0.54
N PHE A 143 -3.74 9.17 -1.13
CA PHE A 143 -3.12 10.24 -0.36
C PHE A 143 -4.08 10.90 0.63
N GLY A 144 -5.39 10.80 0.41
CA GLY A 144 -6.39 11.21 1.39
C GLY A 144 -6.21 10.54 2.76
N ALA A 145 -5.54 9.40 2.84
CA ALA A 145 -5.20 8.73 4.09
C ALA A 145 -4.32 9.59 5.03
N HIS A 146 -3.53 10.51 4.47
CA HIS A 146 -2.63 11.40 5.22
C HIS A 146 -3.32 12.67 5.74
N LEU A 147 -4.55 12.93 5.29
CA LEU A 147 -5.29 14.13 5.66
C LEU A 147 -5.71 14.10 7.13
N GLN A 148 -5.50 15.22 7.82
CA GLN A 148 -5.96 15.43 9.19
C GLN A 148 -6.69 16.76 9.29
N GLN A 149 -7.68 16.86 10.16
CA GLN A 149 -8.29 18.14 10.50
C GLN A 149 -7.65 18.70 11.77
N ASP A 150 -7.24 19.96 11.74
CA ASP A 150 -6.71 20.65 12.90
C ASP A 150 -7.83 21.21 13.79
N ALA A 151 -7.46 21.76 14.96
CA ALA A 151 -8.42 22.33 15.91
C ALA A 151 -9.19 23.56 15.36
N SER A 152 -8.73 24.17 14.26
CA SER A 152 -9.43 25.28 13.60
C SER A 152 -10.44 24.81 12.56
N GLY A 153 -10.53 23.50 12.32
CA GLY A 153 -11.37 22.90 11.28
C GLY A 153 -10.71 22.93 9.89
N GLN A 154 -9.44 23.34 9.80
CA GLN A 154 -8.69 23.32 8.55
C GLN A 154 -8.11 21.92 8.32
N PHE A 155 -8.17 21.44 7.08
CA PHE A 155 -7.55 20.17 6.72
C PHE A 155 -6.08 20.40 6.38
N GLN A 156 -5.20 19.48 6.77
CA GLN A 156 -3.78 19.59 6.47
C GLN A 156 -3.12 18.24 6.29
N VAL A 157 -1.99 18.26 5.59
CA VAL A 157 -1.01 17.18 5.57
C VAL A 157 0.35 17.80 5.86
N ASP A 158 1.03 17.32 6.91
CA ASP A 158 2.34 17.81 7.34
C ASP A 158 3.41 16.74 7.16
N LEU A 159 4.32 16.99 6.23
CA LEU A 159 5.45 16.12 5.90
C LEU A 159 6.79 16.80 6.19
N ARG A 160 6.82 17.90 6.95
CA ARG A 160 8.06 18.65 7.22
C ARG A 160 9.13 17.81 7.90
N GLY A 161 8.73 16.78 8.65
CA GLY A 161 9.63 15.79 9.25
C GLY A 161 10.53 15.04 8.24
N LEU A 162 10.18 15.03 6.94
CA LEU A 162 10.98 14.38 5.89
C LEU A 162 12.19 15.20 5.42
N ALA A 163 12.23 16.51 5.71
CA ALA A 163 13.29 17.40 5.21
C ALA A 163 14.69 17.08 5.77
N LYS A 164 14.76 16.24 6.82
CA LYS A 164 16.02 15.79 7.45
C LYS A 164 16.72 14.66 6.67
N TYR A 165 16.04 13.96 5.77
CA TYR A 165 16.62 12.85 5.01
C TYR A 165 17.30 13.37 3.74
N ALA A 166 18.49 12.83 3.44
CA ALA A 166 19.26 13.27 2.29
C ALA A 166 18.75 12.61 0.99
N PRO A 167 18.33 13.38 -0.02
CA PRO A 167 17.92 12.80 -1.29
C PRO A 167 19.12 12.26 -2.08
N ILE A 168 18.83 11.45 -3.10
CA ILE A 168 19.83 11.09 -4.11
C ILE A 168 20.37 12.38 -4.74
N PRO A 169 21.69 12.51 -4.96
CA PRO A 169 22.27 13.73 -5.53
C PRO A 169 21.59 14.15 -6.84
N GLY A 170 21.22 15.43 -6.95
CA GLY A 170 20.48 15.97 -8.09
C GLY A 170 18.96 15.92 -7.97
N TYR A 171 18.41 15.27 -6.95
CA TYR A 171 16.97 15.23 -6.68
C TYR A 171 16.57 16.19 -5.56
N ALA A 172 15.34 16.71 -5.67
CA ALA A 172 14.76 17.61 -4.70
C ALA A 172 14.57 16.95 -3.34
N LYS A 173 14.69 17.74 -2.26
CA LYS A 173 14.40 17.27 -0.90
C LYS A 173 12.93 16.90 -0.76
N LEU A 174 12.67 15.90 0.07
CA LEU A 174 11.31 15.57 0.50
C LEU A 174 10.84 16.50 1.63
N GLY A 175 9.53 16.58 1.80
CA GLY A 175 8.84 17.26 2.89
C GLY A 175 7.90 18.37 2.43
N GLY A 176 7.52 19.22 3.38
CA GLY A 176 6.59 20.34 3.19
C GLY A 176 5.28 20.14 3.94
N ARG A 177 4.37 21.12 3.83
CA ARG A 177 3.04 21.08 4.41
C ARG A 177 2.03 21.60 3.40
N ALA A 178 0.88 20.97 3.27
CA ALA A 178 -0.24 21.50 2.50
C ALA A 178 -1.44 21.69 3.42
N ALA A 179 -2.12 22.83 3.29
CA ALA A 179 -3.35 23.12 4.00
C ALA A 179 -4.50 23.29 3.01
N PHE A 180 -5.67 22.83 3.41
CA PHE A 180 -6.86 22.79 2.59
C PHE A 180 -8.08 23.33 3.33
N ARG A 181 -9.03 23.90 2.58
CA ARG A 181 -10.30 24.40 3.10
C ARG A 181 -11.44 23.97 2.19
N LEU A 182 -12.64 23.88 2.74
CA LEU A 182 -13.85 23.76 1.93
C LEU A 182 -14.25 25.13 1.39
N GLU A 183 -14.26 25.27 0.07
CA GLU A 183 -14.73 26.46 -0.64
C GLU A 183 -15.76 26.06 -1.68
N GLY A 184 -16.97 26.63 -1.59
CA GLY A 184 -18.10 26.18 -2.42
C GLY A 184 -18.45 24.70 -2.21
N GLY A 185 -18.23 24.20 -0.99
CA GLY A 185 -18.44 22.80 -0.62
C GLY A 185 -17.34 21.84 -1.08
N LEU A 186 -16.29 22.31 -1.76
CA LEU A 186 -15.24 21.46 -2.30
C LEU A 186 -13.91 21.71 -1.59
N LEU A 187 -13.11 20.67 -1.41
CA LEU A 187 -11.76 20.81 -0.88
C LEU A 187 -10.90 21.63 -1.86
N ARG A 188 -10.18 22.61 -1.32
CA ARG A 188 -9.26 23.50 -2.04
C ARG A 188 -7.93 23.61 -1.33
N THR A 189 -6.84 23.56 -2.09
CA THR A 189 -5.51 23.89 -1.58
C THR A 189 -5.44 25.39 -1.35
N VAL A 190 -5.18 25.80 -0.11
CA VAL A 190 -5.11 27.23 0.27
C VAL A 190 -3.69 27.65 0.66
N GLU A 191 -2.84 26.70 1.02
CA GLU A 191 -1.46 26.97 1.42
C GLU A 191 -0.59 25.77 1.08
N LEU A 192 0.63 26.03 0.61
CA LEU A 192 1.67 25.04 0.42
C LEU A 192 3.00 25.60 0.97
N GLU A 193 3.61 24.90 1.91
CA GLU A 193 4.92 25.21 2.47
C GLU A 193 5.94 24.19 1.95
N TYR A 194 7.05 24.66 1.40
CA TYR A 194 8.16 23.82 0.98
C TYR A 194 9.49 24.58 1.07
N ASN A 195 10.50 23.95 1.68
CA ASN A 195 11.84 24.52 1.85
C ASN A 195 11.81 25.94 2.43
N ASP A 196 11.13 26.07 3.57
CA ASP A 196 10.92 27.31 4.34
C ASP A 196 10.20 28.45 3.58
N THR A 197 9.59 28.14 2.43
CA THR A 197 8.81 29.09 1.63
C THR A 197 7.35 28.70 1.65
N VAL A 198 6.47 29.68 1.92
CA VAL A 198 5.02 29.51 1.90
C VAL A 198 4.47 30.08 0.59
N TYR A 199 3.60 29.30 -0.05
CA TYR A 199 2.88 29.64 -1.27
C TYR A 199 1.38 29.65 -0.99
N ASP A 200 0.76 30.82 -1.12
CA ASP A 200 -0.69 31.06 -0.99
C ASP A 200 -1.30 31.64 -2.28
N ASN A 201 -0.46 31.97 -3.27
CA ASN A 201 -0.86 32.39 -4.60
C ASN A 201 -0.39 31.37 -5.66
N PHE A 202 -1.35 30.66 -6.25
CA PHE A 202 -1.13 29.67 -7.31
C PHE A 202 -1.31 30.25 -8.73
N THR A 203 -1.39 31.57 -8.85
CA THR A 203 -1.51 32.31 -10.11
C THR A 203 -0.32 33.25 -10.30
N ASP A 204 0.79 32.70 -10.79
CA ASP A 204 2.02 33.44 -11.09
C ASP A 204 2.40 33.23 -12.57
N PRO A 205 2.23 34.25 -13.43
CA PRO A 205 2.57 34.15 -14.85
C PRO A 205 4.03 33.79 -15.13
N GLU A 206 4.96 34.16 -14.25
CA GLU A 206 6.36 33.80 -14.45
C GLU A 206 6.60 32.31 -14.17
N VAL A 207 5.94 31.75 -13.15
CA VAL A 207 5.95 30.31 -12.86
C VAL A 207 5.36 29.54 -14.03
N ASP A 208 4.23 29.99 -14.58
CA ASP A 208 3.60 29.37 -15.75
C ASP A 208 4.50 29.44 -16.99
N ALA A 209 5.14 30.58 -17.24
CA ALA A 209 6.06 30.75 -18.37
C ALA A 209 7.31 29.86 -18.24
N ALA A 210 7.81 29.64 -17.01
CA ALA A 210 8.92 28.72 -16.77
C ALA A 210 8.49 27.25 -17.00
N TYR A 211 7.29 26.88 -16.55
CA TYR A 211 6.76 25.55 -16.76
C TYR A 211 6.58 25.23 -18.25
N ALA A 212 6.08 26.19 -19.04
CA ALA A 212 6.00 26.08 -20.50
C ALA A 212 7.37 25.90 -21.18
N ARG A 213 8.47 26.24 -20.49
CA ARG A 213 9.86 25.99 -20.92
C ARG A 213 10.48 24.75 -20.24
N ASN A 214 9.65 23.86 -19.69
CA ASN A 214 10.03 22.62 -19.04
C ASN A 214 10.76 22.78 -17.69
N VAL A 215 10.50 23.88 -16.98
CA VAL A 215 11.12 24.14 -15.68
C VAL A 215 10.06 24.36 -14.61
N ARG A 216 10.07 23.52 -13.57
CA ARG A 216 9.27 23.73 -12.35
C ARG A 216 9.99 24.75 -11.46
N LYS A 217 9.29 25.84 -11.09
CA LYS A 217 9.78 26.82 -10.11
C LYS A 217 8.62 27.30 -9.22
N GLY A 218 8.94 27.92 -8.08
CA GLY A 218 7.94 28.43 -7.15
C GLY A 218 6.96 27.35 -6.70
N TRP A 219 5.66 27.67 -6.66
CA TRP A 219 4.63 26.76 -6.18
C TRP A 219 4.55 25.45 -6.98
N ARG A 220 4.88 25.43 -8.28
CA ARG A 220 4.88 24.18 -9.09
C ARG A 220 6.02 23.24 -8.71
N MET A 221 7.15 23.78 -8.26
CA MET A 221 8.25 22.96 -7.72
C MET A 221 7.87 22.40 -6.35
N ALA A 222 7.30 23.25 -5.49
CA ALA A 222 6.81 22.85 -4.18
C ALA A 222 5.72 21.77 -4.29
N GLU A 223 4.76 21.91 -5.20
CA GLU A 223 3.67 20.95 -5.41
C GLU A 223 4.22 19.60 -5.86
N ALA A 224 5.12 19.60 -6.84
CA ALA A 224 5.76 18.38 -7.33
C ALA A 224 6.58 17.67 -6.23
N ALA A 225 7.37 18.41 -5.45
CA ALA A 225 8.17 17.85 -4.36
C ALA A 225 7.27 17.32 -3.21
N PHE A 226 6.18 18.02 -2.91
CA PHE A 226 5.21 17.58 -1.92
C PHE A 226 4.48 16.30 -2.37
N ILE A 227 4.10 16.18 -3.64
CA ILE A 227 3.52 14.95 -4.20
C ILE A 227 4.52 13.79 -4.16
N ALA A 228 5.78 14.02 -4.53
CA ALA A 228 6.83 13.02 -4.38
C ALA A 228 7.00 12.56 -2.92
N SER A 229 6.80 13.47 -1.97
CA SER A 229 6.85 13.20 -0.53
C SER A 229 5.66 12.37 -0.06
N LEU A 230 4.44 12.68 -0.53
CA LEU A 230 3.23 11.89 -0.28
C LEU A 230 3.36 10.46 -0.82
N LEU A 231 3.89 10.32 -2.04
CA LEU A 231 4.20 9.02 -2.65
C LEU A 231 5.21 8.24 -1.79
N SER A 232 6.28 8.90 -1.37
CA SER A 232 7.31 8.31 -0.52
C SER A 232 6.72 7.82 0.80
N MET A 233 5.87 8.60 1.47
CA MET A 233 5.19 8.19 2.70
C MET A 233 4.23 7.02 2.49
N THR A 234 3.46 7.06 1.40
CA THR A 234 2.52 5.99 1.07
C THR A 234 3.26 4.68 0.80
N ASN A 235 4.33 4.73 0.00
CA ASN A 235 5.13 3.56 -0.36
C ASN A 235 5.99 3.05 0.81
N LEU A 236 6.72 3.91 1.52
CA LEU A 236 7.64 3.46 2.56
C LEU A 236 6.95 3.13 3.87
N VAL A 237 6.05 4.01 4.32
CA VAL A 237 5.46 3.91 5.65
C VAL A 237 4.19 3.07 5.60
N MET A 238 3.20 3.45 4.79
CA MET A 238 1.94 2.71 4.75
C MET A 238 2.05 1.35 4.05
N HIS A 239 2.85 1.26 2.99
CA HIS A 239 2.96 0.03 2.20
C HIS A 239 4.08 -0.89 2.70
N VAL A 240 5.35 -0.47 2.67
CA VAL A 240 6.45 -1.35 3.07
C VAL A 240 6.47 -1.58 4.58
N LYS A 241 6.55 -0.54 5.41
CA LYS A 241 6.60 -0.69 6.87
C LYS A 241 5.32 -1.32 7.43
N ASP A 242 4.17 -0.67 7.27
CA ASP A 242 2.94 -1.05 7.99
C ASP A 242 2.29 -2.33 7.46
N LEU A 243 2.38 -2.62 6.15
CA LEU A 243 1.79 -3.84 5.59
C LEU A 243 2.79 -4.98 5.48
N HIS A 244 3.87 -4.79 4.73
CA HIS A 244 4.81 -5.88 4.45
C HIS A 244 5.60 -6.31 5.70
N LEU A 245 6.26 -5.35 6.37
CA LEU A 245 7.14 -5.65 7.50
C LEU A 245 6.37 -5.93 8.80
N GLU A 246 5.37 -5.10 9.12
CA GLU A 246 4.66 -5.20 10.41
C GLU A 246 3.59 -6.30 10.43
N ILE A 247 2.77 -6.42 9.38
CA ILE A 247 1.53 -7.21 9.46
C ILE A 247 1.60 -8.50 8.63
N ALA A 248 1.70 -8.39 7.32
CA ALA A 248 1.25 -9.47 6.42
C ALA A 248 2.11 -10.73 6.50
N SER A 249 3.43 -10.56 6.54
CA SER A 249 4.42 -11.64 6.63
C SER A 249 4.32 -12.38 7.96
N ALA A 250 4.35 -11.66 9.08
CA ALA A 250 4.19 -12.22 10.43
C ALA A 250 2.82 -12.88 10.60
N PHE A 251 1.74 -12.22 10.16
CA PHE A 251 0.38 -12.74 10.21
C PHE A 251 0.26 -14.09 9.51
N GLN A 252 0.82 -14.20 8.30
CA GLN A 252 0.85 -15.47 7.59
C GLN A 252 1.68 -16.51 8.35
N ALA A 253 2.94 -16.21 8.68
CA ALA A 253 3.85 -17.18 9.26
C ALA A 253 3.36 -17.72 10.61
N VAL A 254 2.87 -16.84 11.48
CA VAL A 254 2.30 -17.19 12.79
C VAL A 254 1.04 -18.02 12.65
N THR A 255 0.14 -17.65 11.73
CA THR A 255 -1.09 -18.40 11.49
C THR A 255 -0.79 -19.79 10.93
N VAL A 256 0.21 -19.91 10.05
CA VAL A 256 0.63 -21.21 9.53
C VAL A 256 1.24 -22.09 10.62
N ASP A 257 2.15 -21.53 11.43
CA ASP A 257 2.86 -22.29 12.46
C ASP A 257 1.95 -22.71 13.62
N ALA A 258 1.07 -21.82 14.10
CA ALA A 258 0.17 -22.11 15.22
C ALA A 258 -0.87 -23.19 14.87
N PHE A 259 -1.31 -23.24 13.61
CA PHE A 259 -2.27 -24.22 13.13
C PHE A 259 -1.64 -25.37 12.34
N ALA A 260 -0.32 -25.56 12.38
CA ALA A 260 0.38 -26.59 11.60
C ALA A 260 -0.19 -28.00 11.84
N GLN A 261 -0.54 -28.35 13.08
CA GLN A 261 -1.12 -29.65 13.44
C GLN A 261 -2.66 -29.69 13.30
N ARG A 262 -3.29 -28.57 12.94
CA ARG A 262 -4.73 -28.43 12.77
C ARG A 262 -5.08 -27.51 11.60
N PRO A 263 -4.66 -27.84 10.37
CA PRO A 263 -4.91 -26.99 9.21
C PRO A 263 -6.40 -26.77 8.92
N LYS A 264 -7.28 -27.63 9.44
CA LYS A 264 -8.74 -27.52 9.30
C LYS A 264 -9.43 -26.68 10.38
N HIS A 265 -8.68 -26.11 11.32
CA HIS A 265 -9.26 -25.27 12.37
C HIS A 265 -10.11 -24.14 11.75
N PRO A 266 -11.30 -23.81 12.28
CA PRO A 266 -12.19 -22.84 11.64
C PRO A 266 -11.54 -21.48 11.40
N VAL A 267 -10.82 -20.93 12.38
CA VAL A 267 -10.10 -19.66 12.21
C VAL A 267 -8.98 -19.79 11.17
N ARG A 268 -8.30 -20.94 11.08
CA ARG A 268 -7.28 -21.13 10.04
C ARG A 268 -7.90 -21.08 8.64
N ARG A 269 -9.04 -21.75 8.47
CA ARG A 269 -9.79 -21.80 7.21
C ARG A 269 -10.36 -20.43 6.80
N LEU A 270 -10.90 -19.67 7.75
CA LEU A 270 -11.32 -18.28 7.56
C LEU A 270 -10.17 -17.43 6.99
N LEU A 271 -8.97 -17.62 7.51
CA LEU A 271 -7.80 -16.82 7.18
C LEU A 271 -7.06 -17.28 5.92
N ASP A 272 -7.28 -18.49 5.41
CA ASP A 272 -6.52 -19.05 4.27
C ASP A 272 -6.58 -18.19 3.00
N ALA A 273 -7.66 -17.45 2.77
CA ALA A 273 -7.72 -16.47 1.70
C ALA A 273 -6.72 -15.31 1.94
N PHE A 274 -6.65 -14.84 3.19
CA PHE A 274 -5.99 -13.60 3.61
C PHE A 274 -4.53 -13.74 4.05
N ILE A 275 -4.03 -14.96 4.14
CA ILE A 275 -2.63 -15.25 4.50
C ILE A 275 -1.85 -15.82 3.33
N SER A 276 -2.27 -15.57 2.10
CA SER A 276 -1.62 -16.18 0.94
C SER A 276 -0.46 -15.33 0.40
N ARG A 277 0.69 -15.97 0.18
CA ARG A 277 1.91 -15.45 -0.47
C ARG A 277 2.59 -14.25 0.20
N SER A 278 2.10 -13.75 1.33
CA SER A 278 2.64 -12.55 1.99
C SER A 278 4.12 -12.66 2.37
N VAL A 279 4.58 -13.83 2.84
CA VAL A 279 5.99 -14.09 3.15
C VAL A 279 6.82 -14.19 1.89
N GLN A 280 6.35 -14.87 0.83
CA GLN A 280 7.07 -14.90 -0.44
C GLN A 280 7.24 -13.48 -0.98
N ALA A 281 6.13 -12.76 -1.13
CA ALA A 281 6.08 -11.40 -1.65
C ALA A 281 6.97 -10.45 -0.85
N THR A 282 6.90 -10.51 0.48
CA THR A 282 7.67 -9.61 1.34
C THR A 282 9.16 -9.94 1.33
N ASN A 283 9.53 -11.22 1.40
CA ASN A 283 10.94 -11.62 1.40
C ASN A 283 11.60 -11.33 0.05
N ASP A 284 10.89 -11.58 -1.05
CA ASP A 284 11.37 -11.25 -2.38
C ASP A 284 11.49 -9.72 -2.54
N ASN A 285 10.49 -8.95 -2.11
CA ASN A 285 10.55 -7.48 -2.10
C ASN A 285 11.71 -6.96 -1.24
N MET A 286 11.94 -7.49 -0.04
CA MET A 286 13.07 -7.11 0.82
C MET A 286 14.40 -7.24 0.10
N ARG A 287 14.60 -8.36 -0.62
CA ARG A 287 15.81 -8.57 -1.41
C ARG A 287 15.92 -7.56 -2.55
N LEU A 288 14.84 -7.36 -3.30
CA LEU A 288 14.85 -6.44 -4.43
C LEU A 288 15.11 -5.00 -3.99
N LEU A 289 14.39 -4.56 -2.97
CA LEU A 289 14.41 -3.20 -2.46
C LEU A 289 15.73 -2.87 -1.79
N PHE A 290 16.25 -3.76 -0.93
CA PHE A 290 17.39 -3.46 -0.07
C PHE A 290 18.67 -4.17 -0.47
N ASP A 291 18.67 -5.46 -0.84
CA ASP A 291 19.89 -6.12 -1.37
C ASP A 291 20.21 -5.58 -2.76
N PHE A 292 19.24 -5.51 -3.69
CA PHE A 292 19.50 -4.98 -5.05
C PHE A 292 19.32 -3.47 -5.16
N HIS A 293 19.08 -2.79 -4.03
CA HIS A 293 18.91 -1.34 -3.92
C HIS A 293 17.80 -0.75 -4.82
N ALA A 294 16.82 -1.54 -5.29
CA ALA A 294 15.75 -1.03 -6.15
C ALA A 294 14.94 0.09 -5.47
N ALA A 295 14.90 0.09 -4.13
CA ALA A 295 14.23 1.08 -3.30
C ALA A 295 14.63 2.51 -3.66
N ASP A 296 15.89 2.74 -4.04
CA ASP A 296 16.48 4.06 -4.38
C ASP A 296 15.62 4.88 -5.35
N PHE A 297 14.88 4.20 -6.24
CA PHE A 297 13.93 4.89 -7.12
C PHE A 297 12.53 4.35 -7.05
N SER A 298 12.30 3.08 -6.65
CA SER A 298 10.98 2.48 -6.67
C SER A 298 10.07 2.91 -5.52
N LEU A 299 10.62 3.42 -4.41
CA LEU A 299 9.84 3.79 -3.23
C LEU A 299 9.89 5.28 -2.93
N ALA A 300 11.11 5.84 -2.86
CA ALA A 300 11.36 7.26 -2.63
C ALA A 300 12.69 7.68 -3.28
N PRO A 301 12.89 8.95 -3.67
CA PRO A 301 14.14 9.46 -4.25
C PRO A 301 15.24 9.66 -3.18
N LEU A 302 15.41 8.68 -2.30
CA LEU A 302 16.40 8.64 -1.22
C LEU A 302 17.30 7.42 -1.42
N PRO A 303 18.59 7.43 -1.05
CA PRO A 303 19.37 6.20 -0.96
C PRO A 303 18.72 5.20 0.01
N TYR A 304 18.79 3.90 -0.25
CA TYR A 304 18.11 2.87 0.55
C TYR A 304 18.45 2.94 2.05
N GLN A 305 19.66 3.39 2.43
CA GLN A 305 20.02 3.57 3.84
C GLN A 305 19.21 4.70 4.49
N GLU A 306 18.97 5.80 3.78
CA GLU A 306 18.11 6.89 4.27
C GLU A 306 16.64 6.44 4.33
N GLN A 307 16.22 5.53 3.45
CA GLN A 307 14.87 4.94 3.52
C GLN A 307 14.71 4.01 4.72
N LEU A 308 15.69 3.14 5.00
CA LEU A 308 15.68 2.28 6.18
C LEU A 308 15.74 3.10 7.47
N LYS A 309 16.53 4.18 7.49
CA LYS A 309 16.53 5.15 8.59
C LYS A 309 15.18 5.85 8.74
N LEU A 310 14.51 6.21 7.65
CA LEU A 310 13.17 6.79 7.69
C LEU A 310 12.18 5.82 8.33
N ILE A 311 12.19 4.55 7.92
CA ILE A 311 11.35 3.51 8.50
C ILE A 311 11.63 3.39 10.02
N ASP A 312 12.90 3.29 10.42
CA ASP A 312 13.30 3.22 11.83
C ASP A 312 12.81 4.42 12.64
N ASP A 313 13.02 5.64 12.14
CA ASP A 313 12.57 6.87 12.79
C ASP A 313 11.04 6.87 12.98
N PHE A 314 10.27 6.39 12.00
CA PHE A 314 8.81 6.26 12.13
C PHE A 314 8.39 5.17 13.11
N ILE A 315 9.09 4.03 13.16
CA ILE A 315 8.84 2.98 14.16
C ILE A 315 9.03 3.51 15.57
N ARG A 316 10.07 4.31 15.78
CA ARG A 316 10.42 4.86 17.10
C ARG A 316 9.56 6.05 17.51
N ALA A 317 9.24 6.95 16.59
CA ALA A 317 8.49 8.17 16.88
C ALA A 317 6.98 7.93 16.90
N GLU A 318 6.47 7.10 15.99
CA GLU A 318 5.05 6.84 15.78
C GLU A 318 4.80 5.33 15.61
N PRO A 319 5.07 4.52 16.66
CA PRO A 319 4.89 3.09 16.60
C PRO A 319 3.44 2.75 16.24
N ARG A 320 3.25 1.85 15.26
CA ARG A 320 1.93 1.57 14.71
C ARG A 320 1.06 0.86 15.74
N ASN A 321 -0.10 1.38 16.10
CA ASN A 321 -1.07 0.64 16.93
C ASN A 321 -2.16 0.06 16.01
N LEU A 322 -2.42 -1.26 16.10
CA LEU A 322 -3.39 -1.92 15.23
C LEU A 322 -4.83 -1.40 15.46
N ALA A 323 -5.17 -0.96 16.67
CA ALA A 323 -6.47 -0.35 16.92
C ALA A 323 -6.66 0.93 16.09
N ASP A 324 -5.61 1.72 15.90
CA ASP A 324 -5.66 2.96 15.11
C ASP A 324 -5.83 2.71 13.60
N MET A 325 -5.69 1.45 13.17
CA MET A 325 -5.89 0.98 11.80
C MET A 325 -7.34 0.55 11.53
N ASP A 326 -8.17 0.42 12.57
CA ASP A 326 -9.63 0.28 12.42
C ASP A 326 -10.21 1.56 11.80
N MET A 327 -10.97 1.49 10.71
CA MET A 327 -11.37 2.69 9.96
C MET A 327 -12.28 3.61 10.76
N GLU A 328 -13.15 3.09 11.64
CA GLU A 328 -13.94 3.99 12.50
C GLU A 328 -13.06 4.80 13.45
N ARG A 329 -12.05 4.14 14.04
CA ARG A 329 -11.06 4.83 14.88
C ARG A 329 -10.11 5.71 14.06
N TYR A 330 -9.71 5.27 12.88
CA TYR A 330 -8.81 5.97 11.96
C TYR A 330 -9.35 7.37 11.61
N GLY A 331 -10.64 7.47 11.29
CA GLY A 331 -11.31 8.75 11.03
C GLY A 331 -11.37 9.65 12.26
N ARG A 332 -11.70 9.08 13.44
CA ARG A 332 -11.75 9.83 14.71
C ARG A 332 -10.39 10.41 15.11
N LEU A 333 -9.32 9.65 14.99
CA LEU A 333 -7.96 10.08 15.33
C LEU A 333 -7.43 11.19 14.42
N ARG A 334 -8.03 11.35 13.24
CA ARG A 334 -7.73 12.44 12.29
C ARG A 334 -8.69 13.62 12.42
N HIS A 335 -9.53 13.60 13.45
CA HIS A 335 -10.55 14.60 13.74
C HIS A 335 -11.52 14.82 12.57
N MET A 336 -11.77 13.77 11.78
CA MET A 336 -12.65 13.86 10.63
C MET A 336 -14.11 13.66 11.04
N ASP A 337 -14.98 14.57 10.61
CA ASP A 337 -16.42 14.41 10.79
C ASP A 337 -16.90 13.13 10.08
N PRO A 338 -17.62 12.22 10.76
CA PRO A 338 -18.19 11.03 10.14
C PRO A 338 -19.06 11.33 8.90
N GLU A 339 -19.68 12.51 8.82
CA GLU A 339 -20.50 12.92 7.68
C GLU A 339 -19.70 12.93 6.37
N PHE A 340 -18.39 13.22 6.40
CA PHE A 340 -17.53 13.18 5.21
C PHE A 340 -17.34 11.77 4.65
N SER A 341 -17.62 10.73 5.42
CA SER A 341 -17.39 9.32 5.07
C SER A 341 -18.70 8.56 4.87
N THR A 342 -19.69 9.24 4.31
CA THR A 342 -21.01 8.69 3.99
C THR A 342 -21.18 8.54 2.47
N LYS A 343 -22.13 7.67 2.08
CA LYS A 343 -22.49 7.51 0.66
C LYS A 343 -22.96 8.84 0.08
N GLU A 344 -23.77 9.57 0.84
CA GLU A 344 -24.36 10.85 0.46
C GLU A 344 -23.26 11.89 0.20
N ALA A 345 -22.24 11.97 1.07
CA ALA A 345 -21.14 12.93 0.90
C ALA A 345 -20.30 12.62 -0.35
N VAL A 346 -19.99 11.35 -0.64
CA VAL A 346 -19.08 11.00 -1.76
C VAL A 346 -19.74 11.07 -3.14
N VAL A 347 -21.08 11.00 -3.20
CA VAL A 347 -21.85 11.14 -4.46
C VAL A 347 -22.34 12.55 -4.73
N ASN A 348 -22.34 13.42 -3.72
CA ASN A 348 -22.81 14.79 -3.86
C ASN A 348 -21.73 15.66 -4.51
N SER A 349 -21.96 16.12 -5.73
CA SER A 349 -21.02 16.99 -6.45
C SER A 349 -20.84 18.39 -5.85
N SER A 350 -21.71 18.77 -4.91
CA SER A 350 -21.72 20.08 -4.22
C SER A 350 -21.13 20.04 -2.81
N SER A 351 -20.73 18.87 -2.31
CA SER A 351 -20.07 18.72 -1.01
C SER A 351 -18.89 17.77 -1.14
N TRP A 352 -17.83 18.03 -0.40
CA TRP A 352 -16.68 17.16 -0.34
C TRP A 352 -16.99 15.93 0.52
N GLY A 353 -16.59 14.76 0.02
CA GLY A 353 -16.60 13.50 0.76
C GLY A 353 -15.21 12.88 0.73
N TRP A 354 -14.80 12.29 1.85
CA TRP A 354 -13.53 11.59 2.00
C TRP A 354 -13.61 10.18 1.41
N ARG A 355 -13.58 10.13 0.07
CA ARG A 355 -13.91 8.94 -0.72
C ARG A 355 -13.07 7.72 -0.38
N TRP A 356 -11.77 7.88 -0.15
CA TRP A 356 -10.89 6.77 0.23
C TRP A 356 -11.36 6.11 1.53
N HIS A 357 -11.60 6.93 2.57
CA HIS A 357 -12.02 6.44 3.88
C HIS A 357 -13.41 5.83 3.84
N TYR A 358 -14.38 6.43 3.11
CA TYR A 358 -15.70 5.82 2.91
C TYR A 358 -15.59 4.39 2.34
N ARG A 359 -14.74 4.20 1.31
CA ARG A 359 -14.57 2.89 0.67
C ARG A 359 -13.96 1.88 1.64
N ALA A 360 -12.87 2.26 2.30
CA ALA A 360 -12.20 1.41 3.29
C ALA A 360 -13.13 1.02 4.46
N LEU A 361 -13.84 2.00 5.03
CA LEU A 361 -14.79 1.78 6.11
C LEU A 361 -15.95 0.86 5.69
N THR A 362 -16.48 1.06 4.49
CA THR A 362 -17.57 0.23 3.96
C THR A 362 -17.13 -1.23 3.77
N VAL A 363 -15.93 -1.45 3.23
CA VAL A 363 -15.36 -2.80 3.08
C VAL A 363 -15.05 -3.43 4.43
N GLN A 364 -14.55 -2.66 5.40
CA GLN A 364 -14.31 -3.17 6.76
C GLN A 364 -15.61 -3.66 7.41
N LYS A 365 -16.72 -2.94 7.24
CA LYS A 365 -18.04 -3.37 7.74
C LYS A 365 -18.50 -4.69 7.11
N LEU A 366 -18.24 -4.89 5.82
CA LEU A 366 -18.51 -6.18 5.17
C LEU A 366 -17.63 -7.30 5.72
N LEU A 367 -16.35 -7.03 5.99
CA LEU A 367 -15.43 -7.99 6.60
C LEU A 367 -15.82 -8.33 8.04
N VAL A 368 -16.26 -7.36 8.84
CA VAL A 368 -16.79 -7.60 10.20
C VAL A 368 -18.00 -8.53 10.13
N ALA A 369 -18.96 -8.26 9.25
CA ALA A 369 -20.14 -9.10 9.07
C ALA A 369 -19.77 -10.53 8.61
N TYR A 370 -18.82 -10.64 7.67
CA TYR A 370 -18.32 -11.93 7.19
C TYR A 370 -17.66 -12.74 8.31
N VAL A 371 -16.73 -12.15 9.05
CA VAL A 371 -16.02 -12.82 10.14
C VAL A 371 -17.00 -13.26 11.22
N ASP A 372 -17.94 -12.39 11.61
CA ASP A 372 -18.95 -12.72 12.61
C ASP A 372 -19.84 -13.89 12.18
N CYS A 373 -20.36 -13.86 10.94
CA CYS A 373 -21.16 -14.93 10.34
C CYS A 373 -20.39 -16.25 10.29
N PHE A 374 -19.15 -16.23 9.76
CA PHE A 374 -18.34 -17.42 9.60
C PHE A 374 -18.03 -18.08 10.95
N LEU A 375 -17.61 -17.29 11.96
CA LEU A 375 -17.37 -17.82 13.30
C LEU A 375 -18.63 -18.43 13.91
N GLY A 376 -19.80 -17.80 13.71
CA GLY A 376 -21.08 -18.33 14.15
C GLY A 376 -21.45 -19.67 13.48
N ALA A 377 -21.29 -19.75 12.15
CA ALA A 377 -21.53 -20.96 11.36
C ALA A 377 -20.61 -22.13 11.73
N GLU A 378 -19.41 -21.84 12.24
CA GLU A 378 -18.44 -22.82 12.73
C GLU A 378 -18.61 -23.14 14.23
N GLY A 379 -19.64 -22.59 14.89
CA GLY A 379 -19.89 -22.81 16.31
C GLY A 379 -18.89 -22.15 17.27
N LEU A 380 -18.14 -21.15 16.80
CA LEU A 380 -17.22 -20.35 17.61
C LEU A 380 -17.94 -19.16 18.26
N ASP A 381 -18.83 -19.47 19.21
CA ASP A 381 -19.39 -18.49 20.14
C ASP A 381 -18.37 -18.05 21.21
N ALA A 382 -18.78 -17.17 22.14
CA ALA A 382 -17.87 -16.65 23.16
C ALA A 382 -17.28 -17.75 24.07
N ALA A 383 -18.08 -18.74 24.46
CA ALA A 383 -17.63 -19.83 25.32
C ALA A 383 -16.70 -20.80 24.57
N ALA A 384 -16.99 -21.07 23.29
CA ALA A 384 -16.14 -21.89 22.43
C ALA A 384 -14.77 -21.23 22.17
N VAL A 385 -14.74 -19.92 21.91
CA VAL A 385 -13.49 -19.14 21.77
C VAL A 385 -12.67 -19.20 23.06
N GLU A 386 -13.32 -19.03 24.22
CA GLU A 386 -12.64 -19.12 25.52
C GLU A 386 -12.11 -20.55 25.81
N ALA A 387 -12.79 -21.59 25.33
CA ALA A 387 -12.37 -22.96 25.55
C ALA A 387 -11.27 -23.44 24.56
N ASP A 388 -11.05 -22.74 23.44
CA ASP A 388 -10.15 -23.21 22.38
C ASP A 388 -8.68 -22.89 22.68
N SER A 389 -7.94 -23.91 23.13
CA SER A 389 -6.52 -23.79 23.45
C SER A 389 -5.62 -23.47 22.26
N TYR A 390 -5.97 -23.92 21.05
CA TYR A 390 -5.18 -23.63 19.85
C TYR A 390 -5.35 -22.19 19.42
N LEU A 391 -6.59 -21.70 19.48
CA LEU A 391 -6.88 -20.32 19.18
C LEU A 391 -6.24 -19.36 20.19
N LYS A 392 -6.21 -19.73 21.48
CA LYS A 392 -5.48 -18.98 22.50
C LYS A 392 -3.97 -18.95 22.26
N ASP A 393 -3.35 -20.09 21.93
CA ASP A 393 -1.93 -20.14 21.57
C ASP A 393 -1.63 -19.26 20.34
N TRP A 394 -2.46 -19.35 19.29
CA TRP A 394 -2.35 -18.48 18.13
C TRP A 394 -2.46 -17.00 18.49
N TRP A 395 -3.42 -16.60 19.34
CA TRP A 395 -3.60 -15.21 19.76
C TRP A 395 -2.38 -14.67 20.52
N GLN A 396 -1.84 -15.45 21.46
CA GLN A 396 -0.63 -15.06 22.20
C GLN A 396 0.58 -14.91 21.27
N ARG A 397 0.72 -15.80 20.27
CA ARG A 397 1.77 -15.67 19.25
C ARG A 397 1.56 -14.46 18.35
N MET A 398 0.32 -14.14 18.00
CA MET A 398 -0.02 -12.93 17.25
C MET A 398 0.37 -11.68 18.03
N ILE A 399 0.02 -11.58 19.31
CA ILE A 399 0.45 -10.48 20.21
C ILE A 399 1.98 -10.40 20.30
N TYR A 400 2.65 -11.55 20.38
CA TYR A 400 4.11 -11.57 20.47
C TYR A 400 4.78 -11.13 19.15
N HIS A 401 4.32 -11.60 18.00
CA HIS A 401 5.00 -11.40 16.72
C HIS A 401 4.48 -10.21 15.89
N LEU A 402 3.34 -9.61 16.25
CA LEU A 402 2.84 -8.37 15.64
C LEU A 402 2.90 -7.25 16.69
N PRO A 403 3.98 -6.42 16.70
CA PRO A 403 4.13 -5.34 17.68
C PRO A 403 2.92 -4.38 17.71
N SER A 404 2.29 -4.14 16.57
CA SER A 404 1.08 -3.34 16.46
C SER A 404 -0.14 -3.91 17.18
N LEU A 405 -0.33 -5.24 17.17
CA LEU A 405 -1.38 -5.89 17.94
C LEU A 405 -1.05 -5.87 19.43
N ARG A 406 0.21 -6.07 19.81
CA ARG A 406 0.66 -5.95 21.21
C ARG A 406 0.29 -4.59 21.79
N ARG A 407 0.66 -3.51 21.10
CA ARG A 407 0.32 -2.15 21.51
C ARG A 407 -1.19 -1.94 21.61
N ALA A 408 -1.96 -2.48 20.66
CA ALA A 408 -3.42 -2.41 20.74
C ALA A 408 -3.97 -3.07 22.02
N THR A 409 -3.42 -4.22 22.42
CA THR A 409 -3.83 -4.90 23.67
C THR A 409 -3.37 -4.21 24.95
N GLU A 410 -2.26 -3.48 24.90
CA GLU A 410 -1.70 -2.76 26.06
C GLU A 410 -2.33 -1.38 26.24
N GLU A 411 -2.58 -0.66 25.15
CA GLU A 411 -2.98 0.74 25.14
C GLU A 411 -4.49 0.94 24.89
N ASN A 412 -5.15 -0.02 24.24
CA ASN A 412 -6.58 0.03 23.90
C ASN A 412 -7.30 -1.28 24.27
N PRO A 413 -7.36 -1.62 25.58
CA PRO A 413 -7.99 -2.84 26.05
C PRO A 413 -9.50 -2.91 25.72
N ASP A 414 -10.15 -1.77 25.49
CA ASP A 414 -11.53 -1.70 25.02
C ASP A 414 -11.70 -2.19 23.56
N TRP A 415 -10.61 -2.15 22.78
CA TRP A 415 -10.57 -2.63 21.40
C TRP A 415 -10.03 -4.06 21.28
N ALA A 416 -8.95 -4.42 21.98
CA ALA A 416 -8.49 -5.81 22.05
C ALA A 416 -7.89 -6.13 23.41
N GLU A 417 -8.15 -7.33 23.90
CA GLU A 417 -7.65 -7.79 25.19
C GLU A 417 -6.50 -8.81 25.04
N VAL A 418 -5.65 -8.89 26.07
CA VAL A 418 -4.58 -9.89 26.16
C VAL A 418 -5.18 -11.30 26.22
N GLU A 419 -6.23 -11.47 27.02
CA GLU A 419 -7.04 -12.67 27.01
C GLU A 419 -7.97 -12.63 25.81
N LEU A 420 -8.03 -13.74 25.06
CA LEU A 420 -8.79 -13.76 23.83
C LEU A 420 -10.30 -13.75 24.09
N GLU A 421 -10.95 -12.69 23.66
CA GLU A 421 -12.41 -12.62 23.53
C GLU A 421 -12.85 -12.68 22.06
N ARG A 422 -14.06 -13.19 21.82
CA ARG A 422 -14.64 -13.23 20.46
C ARG A 422 -14.74 -11.85 19.83
N ALA A 423 -15.06 -10.81 20.62
CA ALA A 423 -15.14 -9.44 20.10
C ALA A 423 -13.76 -8.90 19.67
N SER A 424 -12.73 -9.15 20.48
CA SER A 424 -11.33 -8.84 20.16
C SER A 424 -10.87 -9.57 18.89
N LEU A 425 -11.25 -10.85 18.74
CA LEU A 425 -10.98 -11.63 17.54
C LEU A 425 -11.58 -10.98 16.28
N VAL A 426 -12.89 -10.67 16.31
CA VAL A 426 -13.61 -10.10 15.17
C VAL A 426 -12.98 -8.77 14.75
N ARG A 427 -12.71 -7.86 15.70
CA ARG A 427 -12.11 -6.55 15.41
C ARG A 427 -10.70 -6.67 14.85
N ALA A 428 -9.83 -7.44 15.49
CA ALA A 428 -8.45 -7.58 15.05
C ALA A 428 -8.35 -8.28 13.69
N VAL A 429 -9.07 -9.39 13.49
CA VAL A 429 -9.03 -10.16 12.25
C VAL A 429 -9.63 -9.36 11.09
N SER A 430 -10.79 -8.72 11.25
CA SER A 430 -11.39 -7.91 10.18
C SER A 430 -10.52 -6.69 9.81
N THR A 431 -9.85 -6.07 10.78
CA THR A 431 -8.90 -4.98 10.54
C THR A 431 -7.69 -5.47 9.76
N ILE A 432 -7.05 -6.57 10.20
CA ILE A 432 -5.91 -7.15 9.47
C ILE A 432 -6.34 -7.55 8.05
N MET A 433 -7.47 -8.23 7.89
CA MET A 433 -8.02 -8.64 6.59
C MET A 433 -8.22 -7.45 5.67
N LEU A 434 -8.79 -6.34 6.14
CA LEU A 434 -8.95 -5.11 5.36
C LEU A 434 -7.61 -4.61 4.85
N TRP A 435 -6.61 -4.56 5.74
CA TRP A 435 -5.31 -3.97 5.42
C TRP A 435 -4.51 -4.84 4.46
N VAL A 436 -4.46 -6.16 4.68
CA VAL A 436 -3.73 -7.08 3.80
C VAL A 436 -4.41 -7.30 2.44
N SER A 437 -5.70 -6.96 2.31
CA SER A 437 -6.44 -7.06 1.04
C SER A 437 -6.64 -5.68 0.40
N TRP A 438 -7.68 -4.98 0.81
CA TRP A 438 -8.16 -3.75 0.21
C TRP A 438 -7.16 -2.60 0.31
N ILE A 439 -6.59 -2.35 1.49
CA ILE A 439 -5.65 -1.23 1.66
C ILE A 439 -4.34 -1.52 0.94
N HIS A 440 -3.82 -2.75 1.03
CA HIS A 440 -2.66 -3.17 0.25
C HIS A 440 -2.87 -2.93 -1.25
N GLU A 441 -4.02 -3.33 -1.76
CA GLU A 441 -4.40 -3.09 -3.15
C GLU A 441 -4.39 -1.59 -3.47
N ASP A 442 -5.04 -0.76 -2.64
CA ASP A 442 -5.08 0.69 -2.83
C ASP A 442 -3.67 1.31 -2.72
N VAL A 443 -2.84 1.04 -1.71
CA VAL A 443 -1.52 1.68 -1.57
C VAL A 443 -0.49 1.17 -2.59
N GLY A 444 -0.55 -0.13 -2.95
CA GLY A 444 0.42 -0.75 -3.84
C GLY A 444 0.13 -0.55 -5.32
N HIS A 445 -1.15 -0.64 -5.74
CA HIS A 445 -1.51 -0.63 -7.17
C HIS A 445 -1.99 0.72 -7.66
N SER A 446 -2.67 1.51 -6.82
CA SER A 446 -2.98 2.89 -7.20
C SER A 446 -1.70 3.68 -7.46
N ALA A 447 -0.61 3.33 -6.78
CA ALA A 447 0.70 3.92 -7.00
C ALA A 447 1.18 3.84 -8.45
N ALA A 448 0.76 2.81 -9.20
CA ALA A 448 1.05 2.72 -10.62
C ALA A 448 0.49 3.93 -11.38
N ALA A 449 -0.76 4.34 -11.13
CA ALA A 449 -1.38 5.49 -11.81
C ALA A 449 -0.54 6.78 -11.65
N TYR A 450 0.13 6.93 -10.51
CA TYR A 450 0.97 8.09 -10.24
C TYR A 450 2.30 8.00 -11.00
N VAL A 451 2.93 6.83 -10.99
CA VAL A 451 4.20 6.55 -11.68
C VAL A 451 4.10 6.78 -13.19
N TRP A 452 2.96 6.44 -13.79
CA TRP A 452 2.73 6.62 -15.23
C TRP A 452 2.51 8.07 -15.64
N ASN A 453 2.27 8.99 -14.69
CA ASN A 453 2.10 10.41 -14.94
C ASN A 453 3.17 11.27 -14.22
N PRO A 454 4.44 11.23 -14.66
CA PRO A 454 5.52 11.97 -14.01
C PRO A 454 5.41 13.50 -14.18
N LEU A 455 4.40 13.99 -14.91
CA LEU A 455 4.13 15.40 -15.07
C LEU A 455 3.41 15.95 -13.83
N TYR A 456 2.30 15.31 -13.47
CA TYR A 456 1.40 15.75 -12.40
C TYR A 456 1.62 15.01 -11.08
N THR A 457 2.12 13.78 -11.12
CA THR A 457 2.36 12.95 -9.95
C THR A 457 3.77 12.36 -9.96
N PRO A 458 4.82 13.21 -9.93
CA PRO A 458 6.20 12.74 -10.04
C PRO A 458 6.63 11.95 -8.80
N MET A 459 7.22 10.77 -9.02
CA MET A 459 7.94 10.01 -7.99
C MET A 459 9.25 10.68 -7.58
N CYS A 460 9.90 11.36 -8.53
CA CYS A 460 11.18 12.01 -8.33
C CYS A 460 11.19 13.34 -9.07
N VAL A 461 11.73 14.39 -8.45
CA VAL A 461 11.81 15.74 -9.02
C VAL A 461 13.28 16.15 -9.03
N PRO A 462 13.85 16.56 -10.18
CA PRO A 462 15.19 17.16 -10.20
C PRO A 462 15.25 18.41 -9.32
N GLU A 463 16.34 18.61 -8.59
CA GLU A 463 16.48 19.76 -7.67
C GLU A 463 16.43 21.12 -8.38
N ASP A 464 16.82 21.15 -9.66
CA ASP A 464 16.75 22.32 -10.53
C ASP A 464 15.38 22.49 -11.23
N GLY A 465 14.45 21.56 -11.01
CA GLY A 465 13.11 21.55 -11.57
C GLY A 465 13.03 21.29 -13.09
N VAL A 466 14.15 20.99 -13.76
CA VAL A 466 14.19 20.88 -15.23
C VAL A 466 13.83 19.46 -15.70
N GLY A 467 12.72 19.36 -16.43
CA GLY A 467 12.29 18.13 -17.13
C GLY A 467 11.90 16.96 -16.22
N VAL A 468 11.78 15.78 -16.83
CA VAL A 468 11.60 14.49 -16.16
C VAL A 468 12.87 13.64 -16.37
N PRO A 469 13.47 13.07 -15.31
CA PRO A 469 14.65 12.21 -15.44
C PRO A 469 14.24 10.86 -16.06
N LEU A 470 14.63 10.63 -17.33
CA LEU A 470 14.12 9.49 -18.11
C LEU A 470 14.50 8.15 -17.50
N LEU A 471 15.74 7.98 -17.02
CA LEU A 471 16.22 6.70 -16.51
C LEU A 471 15.46 6.29 -15.24
N SER A 472 15.32 7.21 -14.29
CA SER A 472 14.57 6.99 -13.05
C SER A 472 13.09 6.73 -13.32
N TRP A 473 12.46 7.50 -14.22
CA TRP A 473 11.07 7.27 -14.59
C TRP A 473 10.89 5.92 -15.32
N ALA A 474 11.75 5.58 -16.27
CA ALA A 474 11.69 4.31 -16.99
C ALA A 474 11.89 3.13 -16.04
N PHE A 475 12.83 3.24 -15.10
CA PHE A 475 13.02 2.24 -14.04
C PHE A 475 11.76 2.07 -13.20
N ASN A 476 11.18 3.16 -12.72
CA ASN A 476 9.94 3.13 -11.94
C ASN A 476 8.77 2.49 -12.71
N ALA A 477 8.55 2.92 -13.95
CA ALA A 477 7.51 2.37 -14.79
C ALA A 477 7.75 0.86 -15.07
N MET A 478 9.01 0.44 -15.26
CA MET A 478 9.37 -0.98 -15.38
C MET A 478 9.18 -1.75 -14.06
N ALA A 479 9.55 -1.18 -12.92
CA ALA A 479 9.43 -1.81 -11.62
C ALA A 479 7.96 -2.05 -11.27
N TYR A 480 7.13 -1.00 -11.36
CA TYR A 480 5.68 -1.14 -11.17
C TYR A 480 5.03 -2.05 -12.21
N ARG A 481 5.59 -2.18 -13.42
CA ARG A 481 5.12 -3.13 -14.43
C ARG A 481 5.60 -4.57 -14.23
N GLY A 482 6.78 -4.77 -13.65
CA GLY A 482 7.45 -6.07 -13.55
C GLY A 482 7.21 -6.76 -12.22
N PHE A 483 7.16 -6.00 -11.13
CA PHE A 483 6.96 -6.53 -9.79
C PHE A 483 5.49 -6.88 -9.57
N VAL A 484 4.57 -5.93 -9.83
CA VAL A 484 3.14 -5.99 -9.46
C VAL A 484 2.29 -7.09 -10.18
N PHE A 485 2.90 -7.93 -11.03
CA PHE A 485 2.19 -8.71 -12.07
C PHE A 485 2.22 -10.22 -11.86
N LEU A 486 2.66 -10.74 -10.70
CA LEU A 486 2.36 -12.14 -10.39
C LEU A 486 0.85 -12.33 -10.41
N HIS A 487 0.33 -13.40 -11.04
CA HIS A 487 -1.11 -13.64 -11.05
C HIS A 487 -1.59 -13.89 -9.61
N ARG A 488 -2.43 -12.98 -9.10
CA ARG A 488 -2.87 -12.89 -7.70
C ARG A 488 -4.30 -13.36 -7.58
N SER A 489 -4.62 -14.08 -6.51
CA SER A 489 -6.00 -14.44 -6.23
C SER A 489 -6.79 -13.23 -5.77
N THR A 490 -8.03 -13.11 -6.22
CA THR A 490 -8.91 -11.99 -5.85
C THR A 490 -10.06 -12.49 -4.99
N LEU A 491 -10.60 -11.60 -4.15
CA LEU A 491 -11.68 -11.95 -3.20
C LEU A 491 -12.96 -12.42 -3.89
N LEU A 492 -13.18 -12.08 -5.17
CA LEU A 492 -14.40 -12.41 -5.91
C LEU A 492 -14.32 -13.70 -6.74
N GLU A 493 -13.17 -14.38 -6.72
CA GLU A 493 -12.99 -15.66 -7.40
C GLU A 493 -13.71 -16.80 -6.69
N GLU A 494 -13.91 -17.91 -7.40
CA GLU A 494 -14.51 -19.11 -6.80
C GLU A 494 -13.64 -19.63 -5.65
N ALA A 495 -14.23 -19.67 -4.45
CA ALA A 495 -13.56 -20.17 -3.26
C ALA A 495 -13.40 -21.71 -3.32
N PRO A 496 -12.20 -22.24 -3.06
CA PRO A 496 -11.99 -23.67 -3.03
C PRO A 496 -12.78 -24.32 -1.88
N SER A 497 -13.30 -25.52 -2.12
CA SER A 497 -14.16 -26.22 -1.15
C SER A 497 -13.48 -26.51 0.19
N PHE A 498 -12.14 -26.64 0.21
CA PHE A 498 -11.39 -26.93 1.43
C PHE A 498 -11.38 -25.78 2.45
N TRP A 499 -11.69 -24.54 2.05
CA TRP A 499 -11.87 -23.42 2.99
C TRP A 499 -13.10 -23.61 3.89
N PHE A 500 -14.03 -24.49 3.53
CA PHE A 500 -15.27 -24.65 4.27
C PHE A 500 -15.40 -26.02 4.94
N ASP A 501 -14.49 -26.96 4.65
CA ASP A 501 -14.53 -28.35 5.14
C ASP A 501 -15.93 -29.02 4.99
N GLY A 502 -16.68 -28.63 3.96
CA GLY A 502 -18.06 -29.09 3.72
C GLY A 502 -19.16 -28.37 4.50
N ASN A 503 -18.85 -27.37 5.33
CA ASN A 503 -19.82 -26.53 6.03
C ASN A 503 -20.50 -25.56 5.04
N ALA A 504 -21.78 -25.81 4.75
CA ALA A 504 -22.56 -25.02 3.81
C ALA A 504 -22.85 -23.60 4.34
N ASP A 505 -23.03 -23.45 5.64
CA ASP A 505 -23.36 -22.16 6.26
C ASP A 505 -22.15 -21.22 6.21
N SER A 506 -20.94 -21.73 6.54
CA SER A 506 -19.70 -20.95 6.43
C SER A 506 -19.39 -20.56 4.97
N ARG A 507 -19.72 -21.44 4.02
CA ARG A 507 -19.63 -21.13 2.59
C ARG A 507 -20.61 -20.01 2.23
N GLN A 508 -21.85 -20.10 2.68
CA GLN A 508 -22.87 -19.07 2.44
C GLN A 508 -22.41 -17.71 2.99
N CYS A 509 -21.83 -17.66 4.19
CA CYS A 509 -21.26 -16.41 4.73
C CYS A 509 -20.23 -15.76 3.79
N PHE A 510 -19.37 -16.55 3.14
CA PHE A 510 -18.39 -16.04 2.19
C PHE A 510 -19.03 -15.63 0.86
N GLU A 511 -20.01 -16.40 0.38
CA GLU A 511 -20.76 -16.08 -0.85
C GLU A 511 -21.56 -14.78 -0.69
N ASP A 512 -22.19 -14.57 0.46
CA ASP A 512 -22.90 -13.33 0.83
C ASP A 512 -21.94 -12.14 0.88
N PHE A 513 -20.75 -12.33 1.46
CA PHE A 513 -19.68 -11.32 1.45
C PHE A 513 -19.26 -10.96 0.01
N GLN A 514 -19.04 -11.96 -0.84
CA GLN A 514 -18.69 -11.74 -2.24
C GLN A 514 -19.82 -11.04 -3.01
N GLU A 515 -21.08 -11.40 -2.77
CA GLU A 515 -22.24 -10.77 -3.38
C GLU A 515 -22.37 -9.30 -2.96
N ALA A 516 -22.25 -9.01 -1.66
CA ALA A 516 -22.26 -7.63 -1.16
C ALA A 516 -21.12 -6.81 -1.77
N LEU A 517 -19.92 -7.39 -1.85
CA LEU A 517 -18.76 -6.74 -2.46
C LEU A 517 -18.98 -6.48 -3.97
N ARG A 518 -19.52 -7.45 -4.73
CA ARG A 518 -19.95 -7.24 -6.14
C ARG A 518 -20.97 -6.12 -6.25
N GLY A 519 -21.97 -6.11 -5.38
CA GLY A 519 -23.03 -5.10 -5.33
C GLY A 519 -22.48 -3.68 -5.15
N LEU A 520 -21.40 -3.49 -4.37
CA LEU A 520 -20.72 -2.20 -4.29
C LEU A 520 -20.15 -1.78 -5.65
N GLY A 521 -19.44 -2.67 -6.34
CA GLY A 521 -18.86 -2.40 -7.65
C GLY A 521 -19.89 -2.11 -8.75
N GLU A 522 -21.13 -2.56 -8.59
CA GLU A 522 -22.21 -2.36 -9.56
C GLU A 522 -23.06 -1.12 -9.26
N SER A 523 -23.33 -0.84 -7.99
CA SER A 523 -24.37 0.12 -7.58
C SER A 523 -23.87 1.32 -6.77
N ASP A 524 -22.65 1.25 -6.23
CA ASP A 524 -22.06 2.36 -5.49
C ASP A 524 -21.09 3.14 -6.37
N VAL A 525 -21.36 4.44 -6.53
CA VAL A 525 -20.56 5.32 -7.40
C VAL A 525 -19.11 5.41 -6.94
N ALA A 526 -18.85 5.39 -5.64
CA ALA A 526 -17.48 5.44 -5.12
C ALA A 526 -16.67 4.18 -5.47
N PHE A 527 -17.34 3.07 -5.75
CA PHE A 527 -16.71 1.79 -6.07
C PHE A 527 -16.70 1.48 -7.58
N SER A 528 -17.76 1.87 -8.29
CA SER A 528 -17.97 1.59 -9.72
C SER A 528 -17.15 2.49 -10.67
N GLU A 529 -16.57 3.58 -10.16
CA GLU A 529 -15.76 4.53 -10.94
C GLU A 529 -14.29 4.12 -11.15
N CYS A 530 -13.84 2.99 -10.60
CA CYS A 530 -12.43 2.57 -10.52
C CYS A 530 -11.64 2.45 -11.86
N GLU A 531 -12.30 2.41 -13.03
CA GLU A 531 -11.63 2.46 -14.36
C GLU A 531 -12.04 3.69 -15.19
N LYS A 532 -12.99 4.48 -14.69
CA LYS A 532 -13.60 5.60 -15.41
C LYS A 532 -13.11 6.93 -14.86
N ASP A 533 -13.23 7.10 -13.54
CA ASP A 533 -13.14 8.39 -12.86
C ASP A 533 -12.42 8.35 -11.49
N GLY A 534 -11.92 7.20 -11.02
CA GLY A 534 -11.21 7.06 -9.73
C GLY A 534 -9.72 6.69 -9.83
N PHE A 535 -8.92 7.05 -8.80
CA PHE A 535 -7.51 6.61 -8.65
C PHE A 535 -7.37 5.30 -7.87
N TYR A 536 -8.45 4.54 -7.70
CA TYR A 536 -8.45 3.39 -6.81
C TYR A 536 -8.60 2.08 -7.55
N SER A 537 -8.27 0.99 -6.87
CA SER A 537 -8.49 -0.33 -7.43
C SER A 537 -9.96 -0.70 -7.48
N CYS A 538 -10.28 -1.51 -8.49
CA CYS A 538 -11.61 -2.04 -8.69
C CYS A 538 -11.92 -3.16 -7.71
N VAL A 539 -13.18 -3.19 -7.27
CA VAL A 539 -13.75 -4.29 -6.46
C VAL A 539 -13.39 -5.66 -7.06
N GLY A 540 -13.52 -5.81 -8.39
CA GLY A 540 -13.21 -7.05 -9.10
C GLY A 540 -11.74 -7.48 -9.08
N ARG A 541 -10.84 -6.62 -8.60
CA ARG A 541 -9.40 -6.83 -8.56
C ARG A 541 -8.85 -6.93 -7.14
N VAL A 542 -9.67 -6.70 -6.11
CA VAL A 542 -9.23 -6.72 -4.71
C VAL A 542 -8.62 -8.06 -4.38
N GLU A 543 -7.41 -8.02 -3.88
CA GLU A 543 -6.60 -9.18 -3.59
C GLU A 543 -7.07 -9.91 -2.36
N THR A 544 -6.78 -11.20 -2.31
CA THR A 544 -7.03 -11.96 -1.10
C THR A 544 -6.02 -11.59 0.00
N ALA A 545 -4.77 -11.28 -0.34
CA ALA A 545 -3.69 -10.98 0.62
C ALA A 545 -2.58 -10.12 -0.02
N VAL A 546 -1.61 -9.68 0.81
CA VAL A 546 -0.44 -8.95 0.33
C VAL A 546 0.34 -9.85 -0.62
N SER A 547 0.37 -9.47 -1.89
CA SER A 547 1.15 -10.16 -2.92
C SER A 547 1.97 -9.15 -3.73
N SER A 548 3.15 -9.57 -4.20
CA SER A 548 4.10 -8.71 -4.93
C SER A 548 3.93 -8.86 -6.43
#